data_AF-A0A8X8WC58-F1
#
_entry.id   AF-A0A8X8WC58-F1
#
_cell.length_a   1.000
_cell.length_b   1.000
_cell.length_c   1.000
_cell.angle_alpha   90.00
_cell.angle_beta   90.00
_cell.angle_gamma   90.00
#
_symmetry.space_group_name_H-M   'P 1'
#
loop_
_entity.id
_entity.type
_entity.pdbx_description
1 polymer ?
#
loop_
_entity_poly.entity_id
_entity_poly.type
_entity_poly.pdbx_seq_one_letter_code
_entity_poly.pdbx_strand_id
1 'polypeptide(L)'
;MTDTSEAYILSDEGKTTLVVIAGCGFALGDVVLIRYGKFSNATLILDFGFAVSCNCYDQVHVELNVPQHDALYTQKLDILGRDRTPRIKDDNEFAYYDKWDMRISQSLRAFARMISKN
;
A
#
# COMPACT_ATOMS: atom_id res chain seq x y z
N MET A 1 -6.17 -15.80 -11.83
CA MET A 1 -6.88 -14.99 -12.83
C MET A 1 -7.06 -13.59 -12.26
N THR A 2 -6.33 -12.61 -12.79
CA THR A 2 -6.44 -11.20 -12.40
C THR A 2 -7.34 -10.52 -13.42
N ASP A 3 -8.65 -10.50 -13.15
CA ASP A 3 -9.54 -9.59 -13.85
C ASP A 3 -9.58 -8.30 -13.02
N THR A 4 -8.82 -7.30 -13.45
CA THR A 4 -8.85 -5.96 -12.87
C THR A 4 -10.11 -5.25 -13.38
N SER A 5 -11.26 -5.68 -12.87
CA SER A 5 -12.54 -5.01 -13.08
C SER A 5 -12.55 -3.71 -12.27
N GLU A 6 -12.31 -2.59 -12.94
CA GLU A 6 -12.41 -1.26 -12.34
C GLU A 6 -13.86 -0.77 -12.40
N ALA A 7 -14.48 -0.57 -11.24
CA ALA A 7 -15.77 0.09 -11.12
C ALA A 7 -15.55 1.59 -10.89
N TYR A 8 -16.30 2.43 -11.60
CA TYR A 8 -16.18 3.88 -11.51
C TYR A 8 -17.38 4.48 -10.78
N ILE A 9 -17.11 5.38 -9.83
CA ILE A 9 -18.13 6.19 -9.17
C ILE A 9 -18.13 7.55 -9.87
N LEU A 10 -19.27 7.92 -10.43
CA LEU A 10 -19.49 9.25 -11.00
C LEU A 10 -20.34 10.05 -10.02
N SER A 11 -19.81 11.20 -9.60
CA SER A 11 -20.53 12.20 -8.81
C SER A 11 -20.72 13.44 -9.69
N ASP A 12 -21.95 13.74 -10.05
CA ASP A 12 -22.32 14.99 -10.73
C ASP A 12 -22.59 16.03 -9.65
N GLU A 13 -21.72 17.01 -9.49
CA GLU A 13 -21.82 18.04 -8.44
C GLU A 13 -23.12 18.86 -8.51
N GLY A 14 -23.85 18.83 -9.63
CA GLY A 14 -25.16 19.47 -9.79
C GLY A 14 -26.36 18.57 -9.47
N LYS A 15 -26.16 17.29 -9.15
CA LYS A 15 -27.23 16.33 -8.84
C LYS A 15 -26.95 15.60 -7.53
N THR A 16 -28.00 15.32 -6.76
CA THR A 16 -27.89 14.56 -5.50
C THR A 16 -27.82 13.04 -5.71
N THR A 17 -27.34 12.58 -6.88
CA THR A 17 -27.37 11.17 -7.27
C THR A 17 -25.95 10.65 -7.52
N LEU A 18 -25.60 9.54 -6.87
CA LEU A 18 -24.37 8.79 -7.13
C LEU A 18 -24.63 7.68 -8.15
N VAL A 19 -23.75 7.56 -9.14
CA VAL A 19 -23.82 6.50 -10.15
C VAL A 19 -22.63 5.56 -10.00
N VAL A 20 -22.91 4.26 -9.90
CA VAL A 20 -21.90 3.20 -9.85
C VAL A 20 -22.01 2.35 -11.11
N ILE A 21 -20.92 2.26 -11.87
CA ILE A 21 -20.86 1.48 -13.11
C ILE A 21 -20.12 0.16 -12.83
N ALA A 22 -20.74 -0.95 -13.24
CA ALA A 22 -20.16 -2.28 -13.17
C ALA A 22 -18.87 -2.37 -14.01
N GLY A 23 -17.78 -2.85 -13.40
CA GLY A 23 -16.52 -3.08 -14.11
C GLY A 23 -16.46 -4.43 -14.84
N CYS A 24 -17.43 -5.32 -14.60
CA CYS A 24 -17.55 -6.64 -15.22
C CYS A 24 -19.01 -7.00 -15.50
N GLY A 25 -19.24 -8.01 -16.34
CA GLY A 25 -20.57 -8.54 -16.62
C GLY A 25 -21.07 -9.40 -15.46
N PHE A 26 -22.37 -9.29 -15.16
CA PHE A 26 -23.06 -10.10 -14.15
C PHE A 26 -24.18 -10.90 -14.81
N ALA A 27 -24.28 -12.19 -14.49
CA ALA A 27 -25.40 -13.04 -14.86
C ALA A 27 -26.54 -12.97 -13.82
N LEU A 28 -27.70 -13.51 -14.17
CA LEU A 28 -28.81 -13.61 -13.24
C LEU A 28 -28.45 -14.55 -12.08
N GLY A 29 -28.58 -14.04 -10.85
CA GLY A 29 -28.22 -14.76 -9.62
C GLY A 29 -26.81 -14.46 -9.10
N ASP A 30 -25.99 -13.71 -9.85
CA ASP A 30 -24.67 -13.30 -9.39
C ASP A 30 -24.77 -12.25 -8.27
N VAL A 31 -23.81 -12.33 -7.34
CA VAL A 31 -23.63 -11.31 -6.30
C VAL A 31 -22.88 -10.14 -6.91
N VAL A 32 -23.52 -8.96 -6.93
CA VAL A 32 -22.89 -7.72 -7.36
C VAL A 32 -22.04 -7.15 -6.23
N LEU A 33 -20.73 -7.05 -6.46
CA LEU A 33 -19.78 -6.50 -5.49
C LEU A 33 -19.30 -5.12 -5.92
N ILE A 34 -19.12 -4.23 -4.94
CA ILE A 34 -18.49 -2.93 -5.15
C ILE A 34 -17.14 -2.88 -4.43
N ARG A 35 -16.24 -2.07 -4.97
CA ARG A 35 -14.95 -1.79 -4.33
C ARG A 35 -15.09 -0.59 -3.39
N TYR A 36 -14.65 -0.78 -2.15
CA TYR A 36 -14.64 0.27 -1.13
C TYR A 36 -13.48 1.25 -1.31
N GLY A 37 -12.35 0.76 -1.84
CA GLY A 37 -11.16 1.55 -2.09
C GLY A 37 -9.94 0.68 -2.33
N LYS A 38 -8.74 1.27 -2.21
CA LYS A 38 -7.45 0.56 -2.20
C LYS A 38 -6.93 0.54 -0.76
N PHE A 39 -7.57 -0.25 0.09
CA PHE A 39 -7.30 -0.30 1.54
C PHE A 39 -6.63 -1.61 1.94
N SER A 40 -5.72 -1.56 2.91
CA SER A 40 -5.17 -2.77 3.55
C SER A 40 -6.23 -3.44 4.42
N ASN A 41 -6.02 -4.70 4.81
CA ASN A 41 -6.93 -5.36 5.72
C ASN A 41 -6.93 -4.70 7.11
N ALA A 42 -5.83 -4.08 7.54
CA ALA A 42 -5.78 -3.29 8.76
C ALA A 42 -6.79 -2.13 8.72
N THR A 43 -6.79 -1.34 7.64
CA THR A 43 -7.77 -0.26 7.43
C THR A 43 -9.19 -0.80 7.32
N LEU A 44 -9.40 -1.89 6.58
CA LEU A 44 -10.74 -2.50 6.43
C LEU A 44 -11.33 -2.94 7.78
N ILE A 45 -10.51 -3.50 8.66
CA ILE A 45 -10.95 -3.93 9.99
C ILE A 45 -11.27 -2.73 10.87
N LEU A 46 -10.37 -1.74 10.93
CA LEU A 46 -10.49 -0.60 11.85
C LEU A 46 -11.64 0.34 11.46
N ASP A 47 -11.80 0.62 10.16
CA ASP A 47 -12.75 1.63 9.69
C ASP A 47 -14.09 1.03 9.23
N PHE A 48 -14.10 -0.25 8.80
CA PHE A 48 -15.28 -0.89 8.21
C PHE A 48 -15.71 -2.20 8.90
N GLY A 49 -14.91 -2.76 9.80
CA GLY A 49 -15.28 -3.93 10.60
C GLY A 49 -15.21 -5.28 9.89
N PHE A 50 -14.51 -5.39 8.75
CA PHE A 50 -14.33 -6.67 8.04
C PHE A 50 -12.92 -6.82 7.44
N ALA A 51 -12.57 -8.03 7.03
CA ALA A 51 -11.35 -8.33 6.29
C ALA A 51 -11.69 -9.06 4.98
N VAL A 52 -10.84 -8.90 3.96
CA VAL A 52 -11.02 -9.55 2.66
C VAL A 52 -9.88 -10.55 2.43
N SER A 53 -10.24 -11.80 2.16
CA SER A 53 -9.28 -12.83 1.76
C SER A 53 -8.57 -12.44 0.46
N CYS A 54 -7.25 -12.64 0.40
CA CYS A 54 -6.44 -12.33 -0.79
C CYS A 54 -6.53 -10.86 -1.24
N ASN A 55 -6.68 -9.93 -0.29
CA ASN A 55 -6.67 -8.50 -0.59
C ASN A 55 -5.34 -8.08 -1.21
N CYS A 56 -5.36 -7.69 -2.49
CA CYS A 56 -4.15 -7.32 -3.21
C CYS A 56 -3.59 -5.92 -2.84
N TYR A 57 -4.29 -5.18 -1.98
CA TYR A 57 -3.81 -3.93 -1.37
C TYR A 57 -3.38 -4.12 0.07
N ASP A 58 -3.41 -5.36 0.58
CA ASP A 58 -2.93 -5.62 1.92
C ASP A 58 -1.45 -5.28 2.03
N GLN A 59 -1.15 -4.53 3.07
CA GLN A 59 0.16 -3.95 3.32
C GLN A 59 0.46 -4.03 4.80
N VAL A 60 1.71 -4.33 5.12
CA VAL A 60 2.23 -4.21 6.48
C VAL A 60 3.29 -3.12 6.52
N HIS A 61 3.34 -2.43 7.65
CA HIS A 61 4.30 -1.38 7.92
C HIS A 61 5.52 -2.00 8.59
N VAL A 62 6.71 -1.68 8.07
CA VAL A 62 7.99 -2.13 8.62
C VAL A 62 8.81 -0.90 8.98
N GLU A 63 9.18 -0.82 10.26
CA GLU A 63 10.10 0.21 10.75
C GLU A 63 11.54 -0.26 10.60
N LEU A 64 12.40 0.59 10.02
CA LEU A 64 13.81 0.28 9.84
C LEU A 64 14.69 1.45 10.27
N ASN A 65 15.67 1.19 11.13
CA ASN A 65 16.59 2.20 11.63
C ASN A 65 18.04 1.79 11.40
N VAL A 66 18.92 2.78 11.19
CA VAL A 66 20.36 2.54 11.18
C VAL A 66 20.81 2.36 12.63
N PRO A 67 21.52 1.26 12.98
CA PRO A 67 21.99 1.06 14.35
C PRO A 67 22.93 2.21 14.79
N GLN A 68 22.69 2.77 15.98
CA GLN A 68 23.49 3.89 16.50
C GLN A 68 24.98 3.58 16.65
N HIS A 69 25.33 2.30 16.82
CA HIS A 69 26.70 1.82 16.96
C HIS A 69 27.36 1.45 15.61
N ASP A 70 26.71 1.72 14.48
CA ASP A 70 27.29 1.48 13.16
C ASP A 70 28.49 2.42 12.92
N ALA A 71 29.63 1.87 12.49
CA ALA A 71 30.85 2.65 12.26
C ALA A 71 30.66 3.75 11.19
N LEU A 72 29.70 3.56 10.28
CA LEU A 72 29.33 4.49 9.23
C LEU A 72 27.98 5.17 9.50
N TYR A 73 27.48 5.15 10.75
CA TYR A 73 26.17 5.66 11.15
C TYR A 73 25.87 7.06 10.56
N THR A 74 26.79 8.00 10.73
CA THR A 74 26.64 9.39 10.25
C THR A 74 26.58 9.47 8.73
N GLN A 75 27.37 8.67 8.01
CA GLN A 75 27.39 8.65 6.55
C GLN A 75 26.13 7.99 5.98
N LYS A 76 25.68 6.88 6.59
CA LYS A 76 24.43 6.20 6.21
C LYS A 76 23.22 7.12 6.44
N LEU A 77 23.19 7.87 7.54
CA LEU A 77 22.16 8.88 7.79
C LEU A 77 22.19 10.04 6.81
N ASP A 78 23.37 10.52 6.40
CA ASP A 78 23.50 11.60 5.42
C ASP A 78 22.99 11.14 4.03
N ILE A 79 23.29 9.90 3.62
CA ILE A 79 22.74 9.31 2.38
C ILE A 79 21.21 9.21 2.47
N LEU A 80 20.68 8.71 3.60
CA LEU A 80 19.24 8.66 3.87
C LEU A 80 18.57 10.03 3.88
N GLY A 81 19.25 11.07 4.37
CA GLY A 81 18.73 12.42 4.42
C GLY A 81 18.74 13.14 3.06
N ARG A 82 19.70 12.80 2.19
CA ARG A 82 19.86 13.37 0.85
C ARG A 82 18.91 12.74 -0.16
N ASP A 83 18.79 11.42 -0.13
CA ASP A 83 17.72 10.73 -0.83
C ASP A 83 16.44 10.99 -0.04
N ARG A 84 15.63 11.97 -0.47
CA ARG A 84 14.25 12.10 0.00
C ARG A 84 13.43 10.87 -0.40
N THR A 85 13.76 9.71 0.19
CA THR A 85 12.76 8.74 0.60
C THR A 85 11.72 9.55 1.36
N PRO A 86 10.45 9.47 0.95
CA PRO A 86 9.45 10.44 1.37
C PRO A 86 9.48 10.50 2.89
N ARG A 87 9.79 11.70 3.42
CA ARG A 87 9.52 12.06 4.81
C ARG A 87 8.00 11.96 4.98
N ILE A 88 7.52 10.76 5.24
CA ILE A 88 6.30 10.58 5.99
C ILE A 88 6.71 10.95 7.42
N LYS A 89 5.95 11.88 8.00
CA LYS A 89 6.24 12.45 9.32
C LYS A 89 6.48 11.32 10.31
N ASP A 90 7.60 11.40 11.01
CA ASP A 90 8.00 10.58 12.16
C ASP A 90 7.88 9.06 11.92
N ASP A 91 9.05 8.42 11.80
CA ASP A 91 9.29 6.98 11.58
C ASP A 91 9.57 6.57 10.12
N ASN A 92 10.66 5.81 9.95
CA ASN A 92 11.11 5.28 8.67
C ASN A 92 10.18 4.13 8.23
N GLU A 93 8.99 4.52 7.77
CA GLU A 93 7.88 3.62 7.53
C GLU A 93 7.88 3.10 6.08
N PHE A 94 8.10 1.79 5.91
CA PHE A 94 8.05 1.14 4.60
C PHE A 94 6.83 0.25 4.47
N ALA A 95 6.11 0.39 3.35
CA ALA A 95 5.02 -0.52 2.99
C ALA A 95 5.57 -1.81 2.34
N TYR A 96 5.21 -2.96 2.93
CA TYR A 96 5.44 -4.29 2.40
C TYR A 96 4.13 -4.89 1.89
N TYR A 97 4.12 -5.45 0.68
CA TYR A 97 2.94 -6.03 0.05
C TYR A 97 2.97 -7.56 0.15
N ASP A 98 1.91 -8.15 0.69
CA ASP A 98 1.85 -9.60 0.97
C ASP A 98 1.37 -10.44 -0.24
N LYS A 99 1.80 -10.11 -1.46
CA LYS A 99 1.40 -10.85 -2.68
C LYS A 99 2.52 -11.79 -3.12
N TRP A 100 2.12 -12.91 -3.74
CA TRP A 100 2.90 -13.90 -4.49
C TRP A 100 3.88 -13.35 -5.57
N ASP A 101 4.02 -12.03 -5.69
CA ASP A 101 5.13 -11.36 -6.37
C ASP A 101 5.83 -10.47 -5.33
N MET A 102 6.96 -10.98 -4.83
CA MET A 102 7.81 -10.45 -3.75
C MET A 102 8.46 -9.11 -4.16
N ARG A 103 7.66 -8.10 -4.48
CA ARG A 103 8.16 -6.77 -4.85
C ARG A 103 8.38 -5.95 -3.58
N ILE A 104 9.46 -6.27 -2.89
CA ILE A 104 10.13 -5.33 -1.99
C ILE A 104 10.25 -4.00 -2.75
N SER A 105 9.68 -2.94 -2.19
CA SER A 105 9.71 -1.60 -2.79
C SER A 105 11.16 -1.21 -3.10
N GLN A 106 11.37 -0.45 -4.18
CA GLN A 106 12.73 -0.06 -4.56
C GLN A 106 13.44 0.71 -3.45
N SER A 107 12.69 1.51 -2.67
CA SER A 107 13.19 2.22 -1.50
C SER A 107 13.63 1.27 -0.39
N LEU A 108 12.81 0.28 -0.01
CA LEU A 108 13.16 -0.74 0.98
C LEU A 108 14.38 -1.56 0.53
N ARG A 109 14.47 -1.87 -0.76
CA ARG A 109 15.62 -2.58 -1.34
C ARG A 109 16.88 -1.74 -1.32
N ALA A 110 16.79 -0.45 -1.62
CA ALA A 110 17.91 0.49 -1.53
C ALA A 110 18.40 0.62 -0.10
N PHE A 111 17.48 0.76 0.87
CA PHE A 111 17.77 0.79 2.30
C PHE A 111 18.53 -0.47 2.74
N ALA A 112 18.00 -1.65 2.43
CA ALA A 112 18.61 -2.93 2.78
C ALA A 112 20.04 -3.09 2.21
N ARG A 113 20.28 -2.57 0.99
CA ARG A 113 21.61 -2.57 0.38
C ARG A 113 22.58 -1.62 1.08
N MET A 114 22.11 -0.46 1.51
CA MET A 114 22.92 0.54 2.19
C MET A 114 23.36 0.04 3.57
N ILE A 115 22.46 -0.55 4.35
CA ILE A 115 22.79 -1.07 5.69
C ILE A 115 23.72 -2.29 5.64
N SER A 116 23.64 -3.11 4.59
CA SER A 116 24.47 -4.30 4.40
C SER A 116 25.93 -3.99 4.02
N LYS A 117 26.28 -2.74 3.69
CA LYS A 117 27.66 -2.34 3.44
C LYS A 117 28.31 -1.90 4.76
N ASN A 118 29.40 -2.55 5.12
CA ASN A 118 30.31 -2.15 6.20
C ASN A 118 31.38 -1.20 5.69
#